data_AF-A0A921E463-F1
#
_entry.id   AF-A0A921E463-F1
#
_cell.length_a   1.000
_cell.length_b   1.000
_cell.length_c   1.000
_cell.angle_alpha   90.00
_cell.angle_beta   90.00
_cell.angle_gamma   90.00
#
_symmetry.space_group_name_H-M   'P 1'
#
loop_
_entity.id
_entity.type
_entity.pdbx_description
1 polymer ?
#
loop_
_entity_poly.entity_id
_entity_poly.type
_entity_poly.pdbx_seq_one_letter_code
_entity_poly.pdbx_strand_id
1 'polypeptide(L)'
;MTPGDRDGQPGGTSPGPQNPRRPWLRWLPLACLALLSLGVLASGGAHFLDLDRLSESRVWLQALIAEDRVRAIALASLAYVGSVVVSLPATLVLTVLAGLLFGSVTGALIAIGSATTGAAIVFSVGRFAAGDLIRRKAGPRVGRFAEGFRRDGFGYILILRLLPIFPYWITNLAPAAFGVRLPTFVLATLLGLTPGAFIYAGIGSGLEDLLSARDEAKTACLAAGGSDCAAGIDLRALVTPGMVASLAALAGFALLSLYLRRWLERRTLRA
;
A
#
# COMPACT_ATOMS: atom_id res chain seq x y z
N MET A 1 -50.28 36.23 -52.11
CA MET A 1 -50.01 34.81 -52.45
C MET A 1 -48.52 34.65 -52.61
N THR A 2 -47.75 33.83 -51.90
CA THR A 2 -47.82 33.07 -50.64
C THR A 2 -46.34 32.73 -50.33
N PRO A 3 -45.95 32.59 -49.05
CA PRO A 3 -44.55 32.43 -48.63
C PRO A 3 -44.13 30.96 -48.62
N GLY A 4 -42.83 30.69 -48.75
CA GLY A 4 -42.24 29.34 -48.66
C GLY A 4 -40.82 29.41 -48.10
N ASP A 5 -40.76 29.41 -46.78
CA ASP A 5 -39.56 29.33 -45.94
C ASP A 5 -39.11 27.86 -45.79
N ARG A 6 -37.84 27.68 -45.37
CA ARG A 6 -37.22 26.49 -44.72
C ARG A 6 -36.50 25.43 -45.57
N ASP A 7 -35.19 25.35 -45.35
CA ASP A 7 -34.52 24.32 -44.51
C ASP A 7 -33.10 24.05 -44.98
N GLY A 8 -32.15 24.25 -44.05
CA GLY A 8 -30.74 24.01 -44.27
C GLY A 8 -30.33 22.55 -44.11
N GLN A 9 -29.20 22.22 -44.75
CA GLN A 9 -28.21 21.25 -44.27
C GLN A 9 -26.96 21.33 -45.15
N PRO A 10 -25.78 21.71 -44.61
CA PRO A 10 -24.52 21.31 -45.23
C PRO A 10 -24.28 19.83 -44.91
N GLY A 11 -24.22 19.02 -45.98
CA GLY A 11 -24.03 17.58 -45.90
C GLY A 11 -22.73 17.16 -45.22
N GLY A 12 -22.87 16.26 -44.24
CA GLY A 12 -21.98 15.13 -43.97
C GLY A 12 -20.48 15.39 -43.85
N THR A 13 -20.02 15.80 -42.67
CA THR A 13 -18.65 15.48 -42.25
C THR A 13 -18.56 13.98 -41.94
N SER A 14 -17.85 13.23 -42.78
CA SER A 14 -17.55 11.81 -42.53
C SER A 14 -16.81 11.67 -41.19
N PRO A 15 -17.21 10.75 -40.29
CA PRO A 15 -16.43 10.48 -39.09
C PRO A 15 -15.12 9.79 -39.51
N GLY A 16 -14.01 10.52 -39.38
CA GLY A 16 -12.68 9.97 -39.61
C GLY A 16 -12.44 8.72 -38.75
N PRO A 17 -11.63 7.75 -39.22
CA PRO A 17 -11.43 6.48 -38.54
C PRO A 17 -10.90 6.69 -37.12
N GLN A 18 -11.72 6.34 -36.13
CA GLN A 18 -11.32 6.30 -34.73
C GLN A 18 -10.31 5.18 -34.55
N ASN A 19 -9.02 5.52 -34.65
CA ASN A 19 -7.92 4.61 -34.42
C ASN A 19 -8.07 3.96 -33.02
N PRO A 20 -8.33 2.65 -32.91
CA PRO A 20 -8.49 2.00 -31.62
C PRO A 20 -7.11 1.95 -30.96
N ARG A 21 -6.79 2.93 -30.11
CA ARG A 21 -5.52 2.97 -29.38
C ARG A 21 -5.35 1.64 -28.64
N ARG A 22 -4.36 0.88 -29.13
CA ARG A 22 -3.92 -0.46 -28.74
C ARG A 22 -4.31 -0.84 -27.30
N PRO A 23 -5.33 -1.70 -27.08
CA PRO A 23 -5.85 -2.00 -25.74
C PRO A 23 -4.82 -2.69 -24.83
N TRP A 24 -3.79 -3.32 -25.40
CA TRP A 24 -2.71 -3.96 -24.66
C TRP A 24 -1.77 -2.98 -23.93
N LEU A 25 -1.63 -1.74 -24.42
CA LEU A 25 -0.84 -0.68 -23.74
C LEU A 25 -1.43 -0.30 -22.36
N ARG A 26 -2.70 -0.62 -22.09
CA ARG A 26 -3.33 -0.39 -20.78
C ARG A 26 -2.89 -1.40 -19.72
N TRP A 27 -2.36 -2.54 -20.15
CA TRP A 27 -1.86 -3.60 -19.30
C TRP A 27 -0.35 -3.48 -19.06
N LEU A 28 0.36 -2.60 -19.78
CA LEU A 28 1.79 -2.32 -19.54
C LEU A 28 2.12 -1.96 -18.09
N PRO A 29 1.34 -1.12 -17.38
CA PRO A 29 1.64 -0.84 -15.97
C PRO A 29 1.49 -2.09 -15.10
N LEU A 30 0.49 -2.94 -15.37
CA LEU A 30 0.26 -4.20 -14.66
C LEU A 30 1.32 -5.25 -15.02
N ALA A 31 1.76 -5.29 -16.27
CA ALA A 31 2.81 -6.16 -16.76
C ALA A 31 4.17 -5.72 -16.23
N CYS A 32 4.47 -4.42 -16.18
CA CYS A 32 5.66 -3.88 -15.53
C CYS A 32 5.65 -4.16 -14.02
N LEU A 33 4.50 -4.05 -13.35
CA LEU A 33 4.38 -4.37 -11.94
C LEU A 33 4.56 -5.87 -11.69
N ALA A 34 3.94 -6.72 -12.53
CA ALA A 34 4.12 -8.16 -12.49
C ALA A 34 5.56 -8.58 -12.82
N LEU A 35 6.22 -7.94 -13.79
CA LEU A 35 7.63 -8.16 -14.14
C LEU A 35 8.58 -7.63 -13.08
N LEU A 36 8.24 -6.55 -12.39
CA LEU A 36 9.00 -6.04 -11.25
C LEU A 36 8.86 -6.99 -10.05
N SER A 37 7.65 -7.48 -9.77
CA SER A 37 7.40 -8.50 -8.74
C SER A 37 8.06 -9.83 -9.07
N LEU A 38 7.97 -10.31 -10.32
CA LEU A 38 8.68 -11.49 -10.83
C LEU A 38 10.19 -11.28 -10.86
N GLY A 39 10.65 -10.06 -11.16
CA GLY A 39 12.06 -9.68 -11.15
C GLY A 39 12.64 -9.71 -9.74
N VAL A 40 11.90 -9.21 -8.74
CA VAL A 40 12.26 -9.32 -7.32
C VAL A 40 12.26 -10.78 -6.86
N LEU A 41 11.30 -11.59 -7.31
CA LEU A 41 11.28 -13.03 -7.01
C LEU A 41 12.46 -13.77 -7.67
N ALA A 42 12.78 -13.46 -8.92
CA ALA A 42 13.84 -14.09 -9.71
C ALA A 42 15.25 -13.58 -9.38
N SER A 43 15.40 -12.35 -8.87
CA SER A 43 16.68 -11.78 -8.43
C SER A 43 17.15 -12.34 -7.07
N GLY A 44 16.46 -13.34 -6.53
CA GLY A 44 16.73 -13.90 -5.20
C GLY A 44 15.79 -13.42 -4.10
N GLY A 45 14.57 -12.99 -4.42
CA GLY A 45 13.51 -12.76 -3.41
C GLY A 45 13.24 -13.96 -2.50
N ALA A 46 13.44 -15.18 -3.03
CA ALA A 46 13.44 -16.41 -2.23
C ALA A 46 14.60 -16.49 -1.22
N HIS A 47 15.72 -15.80 -1.46
CA HIS A 47 16.84 -15.66 -0.51
C HIS A 47 16.63 -14.55 0.53
N PHE A 48 15.66 -13.64 0.35
CA PHE A 48 15.20 -12.75 1.43
C PHE A 48 14.36 -13.50 2.48
N LEU A 49 13.90 -14.73 2.18
CA LEU A 49 13.27 -15.64 3.13
C LEU A 49 14.28 -16.58 3.80
N ASP A 50 15.57 -16.42 3.52
CA ASP A 50 16.60 -17.15 4.23
C ASP A 50 16.64 -16.63 5.68
N LEU A 51 16.01 -17.41 6.56
CA LEU A 51 15.75 -17.03 7.95
C LEU A 51 17.03 -16.70 8.71
N ASP A 52 18.17 -17.26 8.27
CA ASP A 52 19.46 -17.04 8.92
C ASP A 52 20.03 -15.64 8.57
N ARG A 53 19.83 -15.14 7.35
CA ARG A 53 20.19 -13.77 6.94
C ARG A 53 19.33 -12.71 7.62
N LEU A 54 18.05 -13.01 7.79
CA LEU A 54 17.11 -12.17 8.53
C LEU A 54 17.49 -12.12 10.02
N SER A 55 17.89 -13.24 10.62
CA SER A 55 18.37 -13.28 12.01
C SER A 55 19.66 -12.47 12.19
N GLU A 56 20.66 -12.63 11.32
CA GLU A 56 21.91 -11.86 11.38
C GLU A 56 21.68 -10.34 11.25
N SER A 57 20.83 -9.93 10.29
CA SER A 57 20.45 -8.52 10.12
C SER A 57 19.59 -8.00 11.28
N ARG A 58 18.76 -8.85 11.90
CA ARG A 58 17.95 -8.50 13.06
C ARG A 58 18.83 -8.18 14.27
N VAL A 59 19.82 -9.03 14.58
CA VAL A 59 20.68 -8.85 15.75
C VAL A 59 21.41 -7.51 15.72
N TRP A 60 21.99 -7.14 14.58
CA TRP A 60 22.65 -5.84 14.42
C TRP A 60 21.68 -4.66 14.56
N LEU A 61 20.48 -4.76 13.99
CA LEU A 61 19.46 -3.71 14.09
C LEU A 61 18.94 -3.56 15.51
N GLN A 62 18.75 -4.67 16.23
CA GLN A 62 18.33 -4.64 17.63
C GLN A 62 19.41 -4.06 18.54
N ALA A 63 20.69 -4.30 18.27
CA ALA A 63 21.77 -3.63 18.97
C ALA A 63 21.71 -2.11 18.78
N LEU A 64 21.46 -1.63 17.55
CA LEU A 64 21.26 -0.19 17.28
C LEU A 64 20.05 0.39 18.04
N ILE A 65 18.96 -0.37 18.12
CA ILE A 65 17.74 0.04 18.84
C ILE A 65 17.97 0.08 20.35
N ALA A 66 18.75 -0.87 20.88
CA ALA A 66 19.09 -0.95 22.30
C ALA A 66 20.03 0.20 22.73
N GLU A 67 20.90 0.65 21.84
CA GLU A 67 21.79 1.79 22.08
C GLU A 67 21.02 3.12 22.13
N ASP A 68 20.23 3.42 21.09
CA ASP A 68 19.41 4.63 21.04
C ASP A 68 18.11 4.38 20.27
N ARG A 69 17.07 4.06 21.02
CA ARG A 69 15.73 3.79 20.48
C ARG A 69 15.14 4.97 19.72
N VAL A 70 15.40 6.21 20.17
CA VAL A 70 14.83 7.41 19.52
C VAL A 70 15.48 7.62 18.17
N ARG A 71 16.81 7.50 18.09
CA ARG A 71 17.55 7.58 16.83
C ARG A 71 17.12 6.48 15.84
N ALA A 72 16.94 5.25 16.32
CA ALA A 72 16.48 4.16 15.47
C ALA A 72 15.07 4.41 14.90
N ILE A 73 14.14 4.89 15.72
CA ILE A 73 12.79 5.28 15.28
C ILE A 73 12.86 6.40 14.23
N ALA A 74 13.70 7.41 14.44
CA ALA A 74 13.87 8.53 13.51
C ALA A 74 14.41 8.05 12.15
N LEU A 75 15.43 7.20 12.15
CA LEU A 75 16.00 6.64 10.92
C LEU A 75 15.00 5.75 10.18
N ALA A 76 14.29 4.88 10.89
CA ALA A 76 13.25 4.03 10.31
C ALA A 76 12.12 4.87 9.68
N SER A 77 11.68 5.93 10.38
CA SER A 77 10.66 6.84 9.89
C SER A 77 11.13 7.60 8.65
N LEU A 78 12.37 8.10 8.64
CA LEU A 78 12.94 8.82 7.51
C LEU A 78 13.07 7.93 6.26
N ALA A 79 13.55 6.69 6.43
CA ALA A 79 13.64 5.72 5.34
C ALA A 79 12.25 5.40 4.78
N TYR A 80 11.26 5.23 5.65
CA TYR A 80 9.88 4.99 5.26
C TYR A 80 9.30 6.19 4.49
N VAL A 81 9.41 7.41 5.02
CA VAL A 81 8.98 8.64 4.33
C VAL A 81 9.64 8.74 2.96
N GLY A 82 10.96 8.50 2.87
CA GLY A 82 11.70 8.50 1.61
C GLY A 82 11.13 7.51 0.60
N SER A 83 10.85 6.27 1.01
CA SER A 83 10.25 5.25 0.15
C SER A 83 8.90 5.68 -0.43
N VAL A 84 8.09 6.35 0.39
CA VAL A 84 6.76 6.86 0.01
C VAL A 84 6.88 8.04 -0.96
N VAL A 85 7.82 8.95 -0.71
CA VAL A 85 8.07 10.10 -1.59
C VAL A 85 8.52 9.64 -2.98
N VAL A 86 9.38 8.62 -3.05
CA VAL A 86 9.80 7.98 -4.31
C VAL A 86 8.68 7.10 -4.91
N SER A 87 7.54 6.97 -4.22
CA SER A 87 6.38 6.16 -4.62
C SER A 87 6.70 4.68 -4.85
N LEU A 88 7.67 4.16 -4.08
CA LEU A 88 7.97 2.73 -4.07
C LEU A 88 6.81 1.96 -3.42
N PRO A 89 6.36 0.84 -4.00
CA PRO A 89 5.35 -0.03 -3.39
C PRO A 89 5.96 -0.89 -2.25
N ALA A 90 6.74 -0.26 -1.37
CA ALA A 90 7.49 -0.91 -0.29
C ALA A 90 6.78 -0.82 1.07
N THR A 91 5.69 -0.06 1.17
CA THR A 91 5.04 0.27 2.45
C THR A 91 4.58 -0.95 3.23
N LEU A 92 4.10 -2.00 2.56
CA LEU A 92 3.72 -3.26 3.23
C LEU A 92 4.94 -3.90 3.90
N VAL A 93 6.02 -4.10 3.17
CA VAL A 93 7.26 -4.71 3.67
C VAL A 93 7.84 -3.87 4.81
N LEU A 94 7.91 -2.55 4.65
CA LEU A 94 8.42 -1.66 5.68
C LEU A 94 7.56 -1.64 6.94
N THR A 95 6.24 -1.84 6.82
CA THR A 95 5.34 -1.92 7.98
C THR A 95 5.55 -3.22 8.76
N VAL A 96 5.72 -4.34 8.05
CA VAL A 96 6.07 -5.63 8.68
C VAL A 96 7.43 -5.53 9.37
N LEU A 97 8.45 -4.96 8.70
CA LEU A 97 9.77 -4.75 9.29
C LEU A 97 9.72 -3.82 10.52
N ALA A 98 8.93 -2.75 10.47
CA ALA A 98 8.74 -1.88 11.63
C ALA A 98 8.07 -2.63 12.80
N GLY A 99 7.12 -3.52 12.52
CA GLY A 99 6.52 -4.41 13.51
C GLY A 99 7.51 -5.40 14.12
N LEU A 100 8.38 -5.98 13.29
CA LEU A 100 9.44 -6.90 13.71
C LEU A 100 10.45 -6.22 14.63
N LEU A 101 10.88 -5.01 14.28
CA LEU A 101 11.93 -4.29 15.01
C LEU A 101 11.45 -3.55 16.26
N PHE A 102 10.25 -2.98 16.21
CA PHE A 102 9.75 -2.07 17.28
C PHE A 102 8.52 -2.61 18.01
N GLY A 103 8.00 -3.76 17.61
CA GLY A 103 6.75 -4.34 18.10
C GLY A 103 5.52 -3.80 17.36
N SER A 104 4.38 -4.44 17.58
CA SER A 104 3.14 -4.18 16.84
C SER A 104 2.65 -2.73 16.95
N VAL A 105 2.59 -2.17 18.16
CA VAL A 105 2.05 -0.82 18.40
C VAL A 105 3.00 0.25 17.88
N THR A 106 4.27 0.24 18.30
CA THR A 106 5.25 1.24 17.87
C THR A 106 5.51 1.14 16.37
N GLY A 107 5.62 -0.07 15.82
CA GLY A 107 5.77 -0.30 14.38
C GLY A 107 4.58 0.24 13.58
N ALA A 108 3.35 0.03 14.05
CA ALA A 108 2.15 0.60 13.42
C ALA A 108 2.15 2.13 13.46
N LEU A 109 2.51 2.74 14.59
CA LEU A 109 2.57 4.20 14.72
C LEU A 109 3.64 4.81 13.81
N ILE A 110 4.82 4.19 13.71
CA ILE A 110 5.88 4.58 12.78
C ILE A 110 5.34 4.53 11.34
N ALA A 111 4.69 3.42 10.96
CA ALA A 111 4.16 3.25 9.61
C ALA A 111 3.06 4.27 9.29
N ILE A 112 2.08 4.48 10.17
CA ILE A 112 0.99 5.45 9.98
C ILE A 112 1.57 6.87 9.84
N GLY A 113 2.44 7.28 10.78
CA GLY A 113 3.04 8.60 10.79
C GLY A 113 3.90 8.85 9.55
N SER A 114 4.79 7.91 9.22
CA SER A 114 5.71 8.03 8.09
C SER A 114 4.99 7.98 6.74
N ALA A 115 4.05 7.05 6.57
CA ALA A 115 3.27 6.93 5.34
C ALA A 115 2.40 8.18 5.11
N THR A 116 1.75 8.68 6.17
CA THR A 116 0.93 9.89 6.08
C THR A 116 1.79 11.12 5.77
N THR A 117 2.96 11.24 6.40
CA THR A 117 3.89 12.36 6.17
C THR A 117 4.41 12.35 4.74
N GLY A 118 4.93 11.21 4.26
CA GLY A 118 5.39 11.09 2.88
C GLY A 118 4.27 11.32 1.87
N ALA A 119 3.07 10.79 2.12
CA ALA A 119 1.93 10.99 1.25
C ALA A 119 1.49 12.47 1.21
N ALA A 120 1.57 13.19 2.33
CA ALA A 120 1.30 14.63 2.39
C ALA A 120 2.33 15.45 1.61
N ILE A 121 3.61 15.06 1.63
CA ILE A 121 4.66 15.67 0.81
C ILE A 121 4.34 15.47 -0.68
N VAL A 122 4.09 14.24 -1.10
CA VAL A 122 3.77 13.91 -2.50
C VAL A 122 2.49 14.61 -2.96
N PHE A 123 1.47 14.64 -2.11
CA PHE A 123 0.23 15.37 -2.37
C PHE A 123 0.50 16.86 -2.58
N SER A 124 1.33 17.47 -1.73
CA SER A 124 1.63 18.91 -1.81
C SER A 124 2.39 19.25 -3.08
N VAL A 125 3.43 18.47 -3.42
CA VAL A 125 4.15 18.59 -4.69
C VAL A 125 3.21 18.41 -5.87
N GLY A 126 2.37 17.37 -5.82
CA GLY A 126 1.35 17.10 -6.82
C GLY A 126 0.38 18.26 -6.98
N ARG A 127 -0.03 18.94 -5.91
CA ARG A 127 -0.95 20.06 -5.96
C ARG A 127 -0.38 21.25 -6.74
N PHE A 128 0.92 21.53 -6.59
CA PHE A 128 1.59 22.57 -7.37
C PHE A 128 1.74 22.18 -8.85
N ALA A 129 1.97 20.89 -9.15
CA ALA A 129 2.19 20.41 -10.51
C ALA A 129 0.90 20.02 -11.30
N ALA A 130 -0.19 19.67 -10.60
CA ALA A 130 -1.33 18.96 -11.20
C ALA A 130 -2.36 19.83 -11.92
N GLY A 131 -2.38 21.16 -11.67
CA GLY A 131 -3.41 22.06 -12.20
C GLY A 131 -3.56 22.04 -13.72
N ASP A 132 -2.45 21.83 -14.45
CA ASP A 132 -2.44 21.82 -15.91
C ASP A 132 -2.36 20.42 -16.54
N LEU A 133 -1.69 19.46 -15.89
CA LEU A 133 -1.45 18.15 -16.47
C LEU A 133 -2.72 17.28 -16.54
N ILE A 134 -3.60 17.39 -15.54
CA ILE A 134 -4.79 16.53 -15.42
C ILE A 134 -5.99 17.09 -16.18
N ARG A 135 -6.11 18.41 -16.29
CA ARG A 135 -7.08 19.06 -17.20
C ARG A 135 -6.84 18.68 -18.66
N ARG A 136 -5.58 18.50 -19.08
CA ARG A 136 -5.21 18.21 -20.48
C ARG A 136 -5.27 16.73 -20.88
N LYS A 137 -5.27 15.79 -19.92
CA LYS A 137 -5.23 14.33 -20.18
C LYS A 137 -6.43 13.55 -19.63
N ALA A 138 -7.44 14.21 -19.06
CA ALA A 138 -8.61 13.55 -18.48
C ALA A 138 -9.49 12.90 -19.56
N GLY A 139 -9.38 11.58 -19.72
CA GLY A 139 -10.36 10.77 -20.45
C GLY A 139 -11.58 10.40 -19.57
N PRO A 140 -12.59 9.70 -20.13
CA PRO A 140 -13.85 9.37 -19.42
C PRO A 140 -13.66 8.62 -18.10
N ARG A 141 -12.62 7.78 -17.99
CA ARG A 141 -12.27 7.04 -16.76
C ARG A 141 -11.70 7.93 -15.67
N VAL A 142 -10.92 8.94 -16.05
CA VAL A 142 -10.38 9.95 -15.13
C VAL A 142 -11.51 10.82 -14.60
N GLY A 143 -12.50 11.13 -15.44
CA GLY A 143 -13.71 11.86 -15.02
C GLY A 143 -14.52 11.15 -13.94
N ARG A 144 -14.71 9.83 -14.04
CA ARG A 144 -15.37 9.04 -12.98
C ARG A 144 -14.57 9.02 -11.68
N PHE A 145 -13.24 8.93 -11.77
CA PHE A 145 -12.37 8.97 -10.59
C PHE A 145 -12.43 10.35 -9.91
N ALA A 146 -12.38 11.42 -10.70
CA ALA A 146 -12.53 12.80 -10.25
C ALA A 146 -13.88 13.03 -9.55
N GLU A 147 -14.97 12.47 -10.09
CA GLU A 147 -16.31 12.59 -9.51
C GLU A 147 -16.39 11.98 -8.11
N GLY A 148 -15.74 10.84 -7.87
CA GLY A 148 -15.63 10.24 -6.54
C GLY A 148 -15.02 11.19 -5.51
N PHE A 149 -13.91 11.85 -5.87
CA PHE A 149 -13.27 12.84 -5.01
C PHE A 149 -14.09 14.12 -4.81
N ARG A 150 -14.86 14.56 -5.81
CA ARG A 150 -15.73 15.73 -5.70
C ARG A 150 -16.93 15.47 -4.79
N ARG A 151 -17.52 14.28 -4.88
CA ARG A 151 -18.72 13.90 -4.11
C ARG A 151 -18.39 13.68 -2.64
N ASP A 152 -17.32 12.94 -2.34
CA ASP A 152 -16.86 12.69 -0.97
C ASP A 152 -15.36 12.36 -0.95
N GLY A 153 -14.54 13.40 -0.99
CA GLY A 153 -13.08 13.24 -1.00
C GLY A 153 -12.54 12.48 0.22
N PHE A 154 -13.15 12.65 1.40
CA PHE A 154 -12.72 11.97 2.62
C PHE A 154 -13.00 10.47 2.54
N GLY A 155 -14.26 10.08 2.31
CA GLY A 155 -14.65 8.68 2.24
C GLY A 155 -13.99 7.96 1.08
N TYR A 156 -13.82 8.64 -0.06
CA TYR A 156 -13.14 8.06 -1.22
C TYR A 156 -11.68 7.72 -0.92
N ILE A 157 -10.93 8.64 -0.29
CA ILE A 157 -9.54 8.37 0.13
C ILE A 157 -9.49 7.23 1.15
N LEU A 158 -10.39 7.24 2.13
CA LEU A 158 -10.46 6.19 3.15
C LEU A 158 -10.57 4.80 2.50
N ILE A 159 -11.50 4.64 1.57
CA ILE A 159 -11.71 3.38 0.83
C ILE A 159 -10.45 3.00 0.02
N LEU A 160 -9.82 3.97 -0.64
CA LEU A 160 -8.58 3.73 -1.41
C LEU A 160 -7.41 3.28 -0.53
N ARG A 161 -7.36 3.66 0.75
CA ARG A 161 -6.33 3.19 1.69
C ARG A 161 -6.64 1.81 2.26
N LEU A 162 -7.91 1.51 2.48
CA LEU A 162 -8.35 0.20 2.95
C LEU A 162 -8.19 -0.87 1.86
N LEU A 163 -8.36 -0.49 0.59
CA LEU A 163 -8.25 -1.37 -0.57
C LEU A 163 -6.97 -1.04 -1.37
N PRO A 164 -5.84 -1.74 -1.16
CA PRO A 164 -4.56 -1.49 -1.83
C PRO A 164 -4.56 -2.00 -3.29
N ILE A 165 -5.63 -1.74 -4.03
CA ILE A 165 -5.83 -2.17 -5.43
C ILE A 165 -5.16 -1.19 -6.39
N PHE A 166 -5.01 0.07 -5.96
CA PHE A 166 -4.51 1.14 -6.81
C PHE A 166 -3.01 1.38 -6.59
N PRO A 167 -2.25 1.69 -7.66
CA PRO A 167 -0.86 2.11 -7.55
C PRO A 167 -0.68 3.26 -6.56
N TYR A 168 0.37 3.18 -5.75
CA TYR A 168 0.59 4.11 -4.63
C TYR A 168 0.68 5.57 -5.10
N TRP A 169 1.38 5.83 -6.21
CA TRP A 169 1.46 7.16 -6.82
C TRP A 169 0.08 7.73 -7.21
N ILE A 170 -0.85 6.90 -7.72
CA ILE A 170 -2.21 7.35 -8.08
C ILE A 170 -2.94 7.82 -6.83
N THR A 171 -2.89 7.02 -5.76
CA THR A 171 -3.61 7.32 -4.51
C THR A 171 -3.11 8.58 -3.81
N ASN A 172 -1.88 9.04 -4.11
CA ASN A 172 -1.29 10.24 -3.53
C ASN A 172 -1.46 11.48 -4.42
N LEU A 173 -1.30 11.35 -5.75
CA LEU A 173 -1.39 12.48 -6.69
C LEU A 173 -2.82 12.78 -7.15
N ALA A 174 -3.67 11.77 -7.30
CA ALA A 174 -5.03 11.98 -7.78
C ALA A 174 -5.86 12.91 -6.86
N PRO A 175 -5.85 12.75 -5.52
CA PRO A 175 -6.57 13.65 -4.64
C PRO A 175 -6.08 15.10 -4.74
N ALA A 176 -4.77 15.30 -4.92
CA ALA A 176 -4.18 16.63 -5.09
C ALA A 176 -4.68 17.31 -6.36
N ALA A 177 -4.75 16.55 -7.44
CA ALA A 177 -5.19 17.03 -8.74
C ALA A 177 -6.67 17.36 -8.85
N PHE A 178 -7.51 16.62 -8.11
CA PHE A 178 -8.95 16.84 -8.09
C PHE A 178 -9.39 17.85 -7.03
N GLY A 179 -8.43 18.58 -6.44
CA GLY A 179 -8.72 19.72 -5.59
C GLY A 179 -9.14 19.37 -4.17
N VAL A 180 -8.88 18.14 -3.70
CA VAL A 180 -9.09 17.78 -2.28
C VAL A 180 -8.27 18.71 -1.38
N ARG A 181 -8.75 19.04 -0.18
CA ARG A 181 -8.01 19.85 0.79
C ARG A 181 -6.98 18.97 1.52
N LEU A 182 -5.79 19.50 1.79
CA LEU A 182 -4.71 18.76 2.47
C LEU A 182 -5.16 18.17 3.83
N PRO A 183 -5.86 18.89 4.72
CA PRO A 183 -6.32 18.31 5.99
C PRO A 183 -7.26 17.12 5.79
N THR A 184 -8.17 17.18 4.83
CA THR A 184 -9.07 16.08 4.48
C THR A 184 -8.27 14.87 4.01
N PHE A 185 -7.26 15.08 3.17
CA PHE A 185 -6.39 14.01 2.69
C PHE A 185 -5.56 13.37 3.79
N VAL A 186 -4.97 14.17 4.67
CA VAL A 186 -4.16 13.70 5.81
C VAL A 186 -5.00 12.88 6.77
N LEU A 187 -6.16 13.40 7.20
CA LEU A 187 -7.04 12.70 8.15
C LEU A 187 -7.60 11.40 7.57
N ALA A 188 -8.07 11.42 6.32
CA ALA A 188 -8.56 10.22 5.65
C ALA A 188 -7.44 9.18 5.46
N THR A 189 -6.21 9.62 5.16
CA THR A 189 -5.06 8.73 5.01
C THR A 189 -4.66 8.12 6.35
N LEU A 190 -4.59 8.92 7.41
CA LEU A 190 -4.26 8.46 8.75
C LEU A 190 -5.24 7.37 9.20
N LEU A 191 -6.55 7.66 9.13
CA LEU A 191 -7.58 6.71 9.55
C LEU A 191 -7.68 5.48 8.65
N GLY A 192 -7.49 5.66 7.34
CA GLY A 192 -7.59 4.58 6.37
C GLY A 192 -6.41 3.61 6.44
N LEU A 193 -5.23 4.07 6.86
CA LEU A 193 -4.06 3.23 7.04
C LEU A 193 -4.06 2.50 8.39
N THR A 194 -4.71 3.04 9.43
CA THR A 194 -4.66 2.50 10.79
C THR A 194 -4.94 0.99 10.87
N PRO A 195 -6.06 0.45 10.34
CA PRO A 195 -6.36 -0.97 10.52
C PRO A 195 -5.30 -1.87 9.87
N GLY A 196 -4.91 -1.55 8.63
CA GLY A 196 -3.88 -2.28 7.90
C GLY A 196 -2.52 -2.20 8.60
N ALA A 197 -2.15 -1.03 9.10
CA ALA A 197 -0.87 -0.82 9.77
C ALA A 197 -0.72 -1.69 11.02
N PHE A 198 -1.75 -1.77 11.87
CA PHE A 198 -1.74 -2.64 13.06
C PHE A 198 -1.70 -4.12 12.70
N ILE A 199 -2.42 -4.54 11.65
CA ILE A 199 -2.41 -5.93 11.19
C ILE A 199 -1.01 -6.30 10.68
N TYR A 200 -0.42 -5.51 9.78
CA TYR A 200 0.89 -5.81 9.21
C TYR A 200 2.02 -5.68 10.22
N ALA A 201 1.98 -4.68 11.11
CA ALA A 201 2.95 -4.58 12.20
C ALA A 201 2.78 -5.73 13.21
N GLY A 202 1.56 -6.20 13.43
CA GLY A 202 1.27 -7.40 14.23
C GLY A 202 1.89 -8.66 13.63
N ILE A 203 1.80 -8.84 12.30
CA ILE A 203 2.49 -9.93 11.58
C ILE A 203 4.01 -9.84 11.79
N GLY A 204 4.59 -8.64 11.68
CA GLY A 204 6.01 -8.41 11.93
C GLY A 204 6.43 -8.78 13.36
N SER A 205 5.66 -8.33 14.35
CA SER A 205 5.88 -8.66 15.76
C SER A 205 5.73 -10.15 16.05
N GLY A 206 4.82 -10.85 15.37
CA GLY A 206 4.70 -12.30 15.51
C GLY A 206 5.86 -13.07 14.87
N LEU A 207 6.42 -12.55 13.77
CA LEU A 207 7.63 -13.09 13.15
C LEU A 207 8.85 -12.93 14.08
N GLU A 208 8.92 -11.82 14.81
CA GLU A 208 9.93 -11.58 15.84
C GLU A 208 9.90 -12.63 16.97
N ASP A 209 8.70 -12.95 17.48
CA ASP A 209 8.51 -13.98 18.50
C ASP A 209 8.96 -15.36 17.97
N LEU A 210 8.61 -15.68 16.72
CA LEU A 210 9.01 -16.93 16.06
C LEU A 210 10.53 -17.05 15.89
N LEU A 211 11.18 -15.97 15.45
CA LEU A 211 12.64 -15.94 15.26
C LEU A 211 13.36 -16.08 16.61
N SER A 212 12.88 -15.40 17.66
CA SER A 212 13.46 -15.49 19.00
C SER A 212 13.37 -16.91 19.57
N ALA A 213 12.19 -17.55 19.47
CA ALA A 213 12.00 -18.92 19.92
C ALA A 213 12.88 -19.92 19.14
N ARG A 214 13.07 -19.69 17.83
CA ARG A 214 13.98 -20.49 17.00
C ARG A 214 15.43 -20.34 17.44
N ASP A 215 15.89 -19.11 17.69
CA ASP A 215 17.26 -18.83 18.12
C ASP A 215 17.57 -19.45 19.50
N GLU A 216 16.62 -19.39 20.44
CA GLU A 216 16.71 -20.05 21.75
C GLU A 216 16.79 -21.58 21.62
N ALA A 217 15.89 -22.19 20.83
CA ALA A 217 15.88 -23.64 20.60
C ALA A 217 17.17 -24.13 19.93
N LYS A 218 17.68 -23.38 18.96
CA LYS A 218 18.95 -23.66 18.28
C LYS A 218 20.12 -23.60 19.27
N THR A 219 20.17 -22.58 20.12
CA THR A 219 21.21 -22.42 21.14
C THR A 219 21.19 -23.56 22.15
N ALA A 220 20.00 -23.96 22.61
CA ALA A 220 19.83 -25.09 23.53
C ALA A 220 20.27 -26.43 22.90
N CYS A 221 19.94 -26.67 21.63
CA CYS A 221 20.35 -27.87 20.90
C CYS A 221 21.87 -27.94 20.70
N LEU A 222 22.50 -26.82 20.35
CA LEU A 222 23.97 -26.73 20.23
C LEU A 222 24.65 -26.98 21.58
N ALA A 223 24.10 -26.43 22.67
CA ALA A 223 24.60 -26.67 24.03
C ALA A 223 24.46 -28.14 24.47
N ALA A 224 23.46 -28.86 23.95
CA ALA A 224 23.26 -30.29 24.18
C ALA A 224 24.11 -31.20 23.27
N GLY A 225 24.94 -30.62 22.39
CA GLY A 225 25.81 -31.38 21.47
C GLY A 225 25.11 -31.94 20.23
N GLY A 226 23.91 -31.46 19.88
CA GLY A 226 23.18 -31.88 18.68
C GLY A 226 23.83 -31.37 17.39
N SER A 227 23.90 -32.22 16.36
CA SER A 227 24.48 -31.87 15.05
C SER A 227 23.46 -31.31 14.04
N ASP A 228 22.16 -31.60 14.21
CA ASP A 228 21.07 -31.20 13.29
C ASP A 228 20.02 -30.31 13.96
N CYS A 229 20.45 -29.17 14.50
CA CYS A 229 19.59 -28.20 15.20
C CYS A 229 18.66 -27.38 14.29
N ALA A 230 18.70 -27.60 12.97
CA ALA A 230 17.88 -26.89 12.00
C ALA A 230 16.45 -27.47 11.83
N ALA A 231 16.22 -28.73 12.21
CA ALA A 231 15.00 -29.48 11.88
C ALA A 231 13.90 -29.45 12.97
N GLY A 232 14.16 -28.84 14.13
CA GLY A 232 13.24 -28.83 15.27
C GLY A 232 12.22 -27.68 15.29
N ILE A 233 11.77 -27.19 14.13
CA ILE A 233 10.67 -26.20 14.13
C ILE A 233 9.36 -26.95 14.29
N ASP A 234 8.96 -27.14 15.53
CA ASP A 234 7.64 -27.68 15.86
C ASP A 234 6.57 -26.76 15.25
N LEU A 235 5.65 -27.29 14.44
CA LEU A 235 4.62 -26.49 13.74
C LEU A 235 3.76 -25.66 14.71
N ARG A 236 3.77 -26.02 16.01
CA ARG A 236 3.09 -25.29 17.08
C ARG A 236 3.78 -23.96 17.43
N ALA A 237 5.10 -23.85 17.22
CA ALA A 237 5.84 -22.59 17.39
C ALA A 237 5.51 -21.57 16.28
N LEU A 238 5.12 -22.04 15.08
CA LEU A 238 4.63 -21.17 13.99
C LEU A 238 3.27 -20.53 14.28
N VAL A 239 2.54 -21.01 15.29
CA VAL A 239 1.18 -20.56 15.63
C VAL A 239 1.24 -19.81 16.96
N THR A 240 1.99 -18.71 17.01
CA THR A 240 1.92 -17.81 18.18
C THR A 240 0.53 -17.17 18.24
N PRO A 241 -0.04 -16.97 19.45
CA PRO A 241 -1.33 -16.30 19.60
C PRO A 241 -1.38 -14.93 18.89
N GLY A 242 -0.25 -14.22 18.85
CA GLY A 242 -0.09 -12.96 18.13
C GLY A 242 -0.21 -13.09 16.60
N MET A 243 0.40 -14.12 16.00
CA MET A 243 0.24 -14.39 14.56
C MET A 243 -1.17 -14.81 14.23
N VAL A 244 -1.79 -15.69 15.03
CA VAL A 244 -3.19 -16.10 14.82
C VAL A 244 -4.15 -14.91 14.91
N ALA A 245 -3.97 -14.06 15.92
CA ALA A 245 -4.78 -12.86 16.07
C ALA A 245 -4.60 -11.90 14.88
N SER A 246 -3.36 -11.72 14.40
CA SER A 246 -3.07 -10.85 13.25
C SER A 246 -3.63 -11.41 11.95
N LEU A 247 -3.55 -12.72 11.72
CA LEU A 247 -4.13 -13.38 10.56
C LEU A 247 -5.66 -13.39 10.59
N ALA A 248 -6.26 -13.61 11.76
CA ALA A 248 -7.71 -13.49 11.95
C ALA A 248 -8.19 -12.05 11.73
N ALA A 249 -7.43 -11.06 12.23
CA ALA A 249 -7.70 -9.66 11.99
C ALA A 249 -7.55 -9.30 10.50
N LEU A 250 -6.54 -9.83 9.80
CA LEU A 250 -6.38 -9.67 8.35
C LEU A 250 -7.56 -10.27 7.58
N ALA A 251 -7.99 -11.48 7.95
CA ALA A 251 -9.13 -12.14 7.33
C ALA A 251 -10.43 -11.35 7.58
N GLY A 252 -10.67 -10.91 8.81
CA GLY A 252 -11.81 -10.06 9.17
C GLY A 252 -11.78 -8.73 8.44
N PHE A 253 -10.62 -8.10 8.34
CA PHE A 253 -10.42 -6.84 7.61
C PHE A 253 -10.65 -7.01 6.11
N ALA A 254 -10.13 -8.07 5.50
CA ALA A 254 -10.37 -8.38 4.09
C ALA A 254 -11.86 -8.62 3.82
N LEU A 255 -12.55 -9.38 4.67
CA LEU A 255 -13.99 -9.63 4.57
C LEU A 255 -14.80 -8.34 4.74
N LEU A 256 -14.45 -7.50 5.73
CA LEU A 256 -15.07 -6.19 5.94
C LEU A 256 -14.87 -5.28 4.72
N SER A 257 -13.66 -5.27 4.16
CA SER A 257 -13.31 -4.48 2.98
C SER A 257 -14.11 -4.92 1.75
N LEU A 258 -14.28 -6.24 1.55
CA LEU A 258 -15.13 -6.80 0.49
C LEU A 258 -16.61 -6.50 0.72
N TYR A 259 -17.08 -6.58 1.96
CA TYR A 259 -18.45 -6.24 2.33
C TYR A 259 -18.75 -4.75 2.07
N LEU A 260 -17.88 -3.85 2.54
CA LEU A 260 -17.97 -2.41 2.31
C LEU A 260 -17.99 -2.10 0.82
N ARG A 261 -17.10 -2.74 0.03
CA ARG A 261 -17.08 -2.60 -1.43
C ARG A 261 -18.43 -3.01 -2.04
N ARG A 262 -18.95 -4.20 -1.71
CA ARG A 262 -20.24 -4.67 -2.23
C ARG A 262 -21.41 -3.78 -1.79
N TRP A 263 -21.37 -3.26 -0.58
CA TRP A 263 -22.41 -2.36 -0.06
C TRP A 263 -22.41 -1.02 -0.79
N LEU A 264 -21.23 -0.46 -1.05
CA LEU A 264 -21.07 0.77 -1.84
C LEU A 264 -21.54 0.59 -3.29
N GLU A 265 -21.15 -0.52 -3.94
CA GLU A 265 -21.59 -0.85 -5.30
C GLU A 265 -23.12 -0.91 -5.40
N ARG A 266 -23.80 -1.51 -4.40
CA ARG A 266 -25.27 -1.54 -4.33
C ARG A 266 -25.91 -0.17 -4.13
N ARG A 267 -25.29 0.74 -3.37
CA ARG A 267 -25.79 2.11 -3.19
C ARG A 267 -25.61 2.95 -4.44
N THR A 268 -24.50 2.81 -5.16
CA THR A 268 -24.25 3.53 -6.41
C THR A 268 -25.13 3.07 -7.58
N LEU A 269 -25.64 1.84 -7.56
CA LEU A 269 -26.60 1.34 -8.56
C LEU A 269 -28.06 1.76 -8.30
N ARG A 270 -28.34 2.35 -7.13
CA ARG A 270 -29.68 2.80 -6.72
C ARG A 270 -29.85 4.32 -6.75
N ALA A 271 -28.81 5.07 -7.11
CA ALA A 271 -28.80 6.53 -7.21
C ALA A 271 -28.56 6.95 -8.66
#